data_AF-A0A1V5BAN0-F1
#
_entry.id   AF-A0A1V5BAN0-F1
#
_cell.length_a   1.000
_cell.length_b   1.000
_cell.length_c   1.000
_cell.angle_alpha   90.00
_cell.angle_beta   90.00
_cell.angle_gamma   90.00
#
_symmetry.space_group_name_H-M   'P 1'
#
loop_
_entity.id
_entity.type
_entity.pdbx_description
1 polymer ?
#
loop_
_entity_poly.entity_id
_entity_poly.type
_entity_poly.pdbx_seq_one_letter_code
_entity_poly.pdbx_strand_id
1 'polypeptide(L)'
;MKYFSNFDDLWVHCKSLLDTGSKLYVEKAGERREFSTKRELGILDRWAGAATIITTGAERAVLLKVEMQPQGKENAKAVFIAGSPNRIEVSRGVPLAGEGRRLFRKSILEPAGLPEEETGFLYLVPRCLNREPNAYEIDAWRPWTLQQLQTMNPRVVVALGKAATDEGLAQITMPHPHAVLRYGDSGEIARKVKRLKEALVEAQNTDQVLNTWNLKEFPVVGEEIHAPIFKADEERRLVYGVIAESGMVDAQGDVMNARTIEDMAHDFMVRFRRFDERHNWKPVEALPVESWVFREDVTLFGQLIKAVSWVIGVKVFDDRIWQKVLSGLYKGFSIGGKGVRIPRVRFA
;
A
#
# COMPACT_ATOMS: atom_id res chain seq x y z
N MET A 1 3.15 -10.42 -7.38
CA MET A 1 2.74 -11.10 -6.13
C MET A 1 1.22 -11.17 -6.08
N LYS A 2 0.64 -12.36 -5.90
CA LYS A 2 -0.83 -12.57 -5.83
C LYS A 2 -1.29 -12.62 -4.38
N TYR A 3 -2.48 -12.12 -4.08
CA TYR A 3 -3.07 -12.13 -2.74
C TYR A 3 -4.37 -12.94 -2.74
N PHE A 4 -4.57 -13.73 -1.70
CA PHE A 4 -5.73 -14.57 -1.49
C PHE A 4 -6.31 -14.29 -0.12
N SER A 5 -7.64 -14.26 -0.03
CA SER A 5 -8.39 -14.03 1.21
C SER A 5 -8.88 -15.32 1.87
N ASN A 6 -8.85 -16.45 1.14
CA ASN A 6 -9.23 -17.76 1.67
C ASN A 6 -8.31 -18.87 1.15
N PHE A 7 -8.29 -19.97 1.90
CA PHE A 7 -7.39 -21.09 1.67
C PHE A 7 -7.73 -21.87 0.39
N ASP A 8 -9.00 -21.97 0.03
CA ASP A 8 -9.42 -22.74 -1.13
C ASP A 8 -9.01 -22.09 -2.45
N ASP A 9 -9.16 -20.77 -2.57
CA ASP A 9 -8.69 -20.01 -3.74
C ASP A 9 -7.17 -20.07 -3.88
N LEU A 10 -6.44 -19.97 -2.75
CA LEU A 10 -4.99 -20.19 -2.75
C LEU A 10 -4.68 -21.60 -3.27
N TRP A 11 -5.38 -22.63 -2.79
CA TRP A 11 -5.15 -24.00 -3.21
C TRP A 11 -5.44 -24.21 -4.70
N VAL A 12 -6.51 -23.63 -5.25
CA VAL A 12 -6.80 -23.69 -6.69
C VAL A 12 -5.63 -23.11 -7.49
N HIS A 13 -5.10 -21.97 -7.06
CA HIS A 13 -3.92 -21.38 -7.68
C HIS A 13 -2.67 -22.27 -7.56
N CYS A 14 -2.37 -22.78 -6.37
CA CYS A 14 -1.26 -23.71 -6.15
C CYS A 14 -1.39 -24.97 -7.00
N LYS A 15 -2.58 -25.55 -7.08
CA LYS A 15 -2.84 -26.74 -7.89
C LYS A 15 -2.54 -26.49 -9.36
N SER A 16 -2.98 -25.35 -9.91
CA SER A 16 -2.66 -24.99 -11.31
C SER A 16 -1.15 -24.92 -11.59
N LEU A 17 -0.35 -24.48 -10.61
CA LEU A 17 1.11 -24.43 -10.72
C LEU A 17 1.72 -25.83 -10.59
N LEU A 18 1.25 -26.66 -9.65
CA LEU A 18 1.70 -28.05 -9.50
C LEU A 18 1.42 -28.88 -10.76
N ASP A 19 0.25 -28.68 -11.39
CA ASP A 19 -0.14 -29.36 -12.63
C ASP A 19 0.79 -29.00 -13.81
N THR A 20 1.48 -27.86 -13.76
CA THR A 20 2.53 -27.47 -14.72
C THR A 20 3.93 -28.00 -14.38
N GLY A 21 4.05 -28.80 -13.32
CA GLY A 21 5.33 -29.33 -12.82
C GLY A 21 6.13 -28.38 -11.93
N SER A 22 5.54 -27.26 -11.50
CA SER A 22 6.21 -26.30 -10.63
C SER A 22 6.36 -26.85 -9.21
N LYS A 23 7.51 -26.62 -8.57
CA LYS A 23 7.70 -26.89 -7.13
C LYS A 23 7.21 -25.71 -6.31
N LEU A 24 6.44 -25.97 -5.26
CA LEU A 24 5.88 -24.94 -4.38
C LEU A 24 6.48 -25.03 -2.98
N TYR A 25 6.75 -23.87 -2.40
CA TYR A 25 7.29 -23.75 -1.04
C TYR A 25 6.45 -22.80 -0.21
N VAL A 26 6.25 -23.12 1.07
CA VAL A 26 5.81 -22.15 2.07
C VAL A 26 7.04 -21.52 2.70
N GLU A 27 7.10 -20.19 2.74
CA GLU A 27 8.19 -19.42 3.36
C GLU A 27 7.80 -18.89 4.74
N LYS A 28 8.77 -18.91 5.66
CA LYS A 28 8.68 -18.26 6.97
C LYS A 28 10.07 -17.89 7.46
N ALA A 29 10.32 -16.59 7.67
CA ALA A 29 11.56 -16.09 8.28
C ALA A 29 12.86 -16.68 7.68
N GLY A 30 12.93 -16.84 6.35
CA GLY A 30 14.08 -17.40 5.64
C GLY A 30 14.09 -18.92 5.49
N GLU A 31 13.24 -19.66 6.22
CA GLU A 31 13.00 -21.08 5.96
C GLU A 31 11.99 -21.27 4.82
N ARG A 32 12.22 -22.28 3.98
CA ARG A 32 11.27 -22.74 2.96
C ARG A 32 10.97 -24.22 3.12
N ARG A 33 9.69 -24.61 3.03
CA ARG A 33 9.24 -26.01 3.13
C ARG A 33 8.41 -26.36 1.90
N GLU A 34 8.83 -27.40 1.18
CA GLU A 34 8.16 -27.86 -0.04
C GLU A 34 6.81 -28.51 0.31
N PHE A 35 5.84 -28.36 -0.58
CA PHE A 35 4.59 -29.11 -0.54
C PHE A 35 4.08 -29.42 -1.96
N SER A 36 3.30 -30.49 -2.06
CA SER A 36 2.67 -30.94 -3.31
C SER A 36 1.18 -31.27 -3.13
N THR A 37 0.69 -31.32 -1.89
CA THR A 37 -0.71 -31.66 -1.60
C THR A 37 -1.42 -30.59 -0.78
N LYS A 38 -2.76 -30.55 -0.88
CA LYS A 38 -3.61 -29.65 -0.07
C LYS A 38 -3.40 -29.86 1.43
N ARG A 39 -3.18 -31.13 1.82
CA ARG A 39 -2.96 -31.51 3.22
C ARG A 39 -1.64 -30.96 3.75
N GLU A 40 -0.55 -31.09 2.98
CA GLU A 40 0.76 -30.53 3.33
C GLU A 40 0.69 -29.01 3.42
N LEU A 41 0.05 -28.35 2.45
CA LEU A 41 -0.19 -26.89 2.50
C LEU A 41 -0.93 -26.49 3.78
N GLY A 42 -1.95 -27.24 4.19
CA GLY A 42 -2.68 -26.96 5.43
C GLY A 42 -1.84 -27.13 6.71
N ILE A 43 -0.87 -28.04 6.72
CA ILE A 43 0.09 -28.18 7.82
C ILE A 43 1.06 -26.99 7.82
N LEU A 44 1.58 -26.63 6.66
CA LEU A 44 2.52 -25.53 6.52
C LEU A 44 1.89 -24.16 6.74
N ASP A 45 0.60 -23.98 6.44
CA ASP A 45 -0.17 -22.76 6.76
C ASP A 45 -0.24 -22.51 8.27
N ARG A 46 -0.47 -23.56 9.06
CA ARG A 46 -0.41 -23.48 10.52
C ARG A 46 0.99 -23.18 11.02
N TRP A 47 2.01 -23.72 10.37
CA TRP A 47 3.41 -23.43 10.69
C TRP A 47 3.79 -21.99 10.34
N ALA A 48 3.36 -21.45 9.20
CA ALA A 48 3.61 -20.09 8.75
C ALA A 48 3.00 -19.06 9.72
N GLY A 49 1.81 -19.34 10.24
CA GLY A 49 1.17 -18.57 11.30
C GLY A 49 0.34 -17.42 10.75
N ALA A 50 0.86 -16.19 10.84
CA ALA A 50 0.09 -14.98 10.57
C ALA A 50 -0.33 -14.85 9.10
N ALA A 51 0.61 -15.05 8.17
CA ALA A 51 0.40 -15.07 6.73
C ALA A 51 1.12 -16.28 6.12
N THR A 52 0.56 -16.83 5.04
CA THR A 52 1.17 -17.95 4.32
C THR A 52 1.68 -17.45 2.99
N ILE A 53 3.01 -17.43 2.83
CA ILE A 53 3.68 -16.99 1.61
C ILE A 53 4.09 -18.21 0.83
N ILE A 54 3.55 -18.36 -0.38
CA ILE A 54 3.88 -19.40 -1.34
C ILE A 54 4.87 -18.86 -2.35
N THR A 55 5.95 -19.60 -2.61
CA THR A 55 6.91 -19.27 -3.65
C THR A 55 7.10 -20.40 -4.64
N THR A 56 7.25 -20.02 -5.92
CA THR A 56 7.60 -20.95 -6.99
C THR A 56 8.39 -20.23 -8.08
N GLY A 57 9.64 -20.65 -8.31
CA GLY A 57 10.55 -19.91 -9.17
C GLY A 57 10.63 -18.43 -8.78
N ALA A 58 10.13 -17.54 -9.64
CA ALA A 58 10.05 -16.09 -9.40
C ALA A 58 8.67 -15.60 -8.87
N GLU A 59 7.64 -16.45 -8.88
CA GLU A 59 6.30 -16.07 -8.44
C GLU A 59 6.15 -16.15 -6.92
N ARG A 60 5.39 -15.20 -6.35
CA ARG A 60 4.99 -15.17 -4.95
C ARG A 60 3.47 -15.02 -4.84
N ALA A 61 2.86 -15.82 -3.97
CA ALA A 61 1.46 -15.72 -3.58
C ALA A 61 1.35 -15.61 -2.05
N VAL A 62 0.36 -14.89 -1.54
CA VAL A 62 0.17 -14.66 -0.11
C VAL A 62 -1.28 -14.93 0.26
N LEU A 63 -1.51 -15.77 1.26
CA LEU A 63 -2.81 -15.92 1.90
C LEU A 63 -2.87 -15.04 3.16
N LEU A 64 -3.74 -14.04 3.11
CA LEU A 64 -4.04 -13.13 4.19
C LEU A 64 -5.34 -13.56 4.88
N LYS A 65 -5.28 -13.90 6.16
CA LYS A 65 -6.42 -14.34 6.96
C LYS A 65 -6.79 -13.23 7.94
N VAL A 66 -7.74 -12.38 7.58
CA VAL A 66 -8.17 -11.26 8.45
C VAL A 66 -9.12 -11.80 9.51
N GLU A 67 -8.73 -11.76 10.77
CA GLU A 67 -9.59 -12.09 11.92
C GLU A 67 -10.20 -10.85 12.55
N MET A 68 -9.58 -9.69 12.33
CA MET A 68 -10.04 -8.41 12.84
C MET A 68 -10.16 -7.42 11.69
N GLN A 69 -11.38 -7.05 11.35
CA GLN A 69 -11.63 -6.10 10.28
C GLN A 69 -11.16 -4.69 10.69
N PRO A 70 -10.67 -3.89 9.72
CA PRO A 70 -10.41 -2.49 9.95
C PRO A 70 -11.69 -1.77 10.37
N GLN A 71 -11.59 -0.80 11.29
CA GLN A 71 -12.69 0.05 11.69
C GLN A 71 -12.43 1.49 11.25
N GLY A 72 -13.47 2.21 10.86
CA GLY A 72 -13.38 3.59 10.41
C GLY A 72 -14.08 3.81 9.08
N LYS A 73 -14.49 5.05 8.84
CA LYS A 73 -15.07 5.51 7.57
C LYS A 73 -14.02 6.19 6.71
N GLU A 74 -14.36 6.42 5.46
CA GLU A 74 -13.60 7.31 4.59
C GLU A 74 -13.50 8.72 5.20
N ASN A 75 -12.36 9.38 5.01
CA ASN A 75 -12.03 10.69 5.56
C ASN A 75 -12.10 10.75 7.10
N ALA A 76 -11.65 9.69 7.77
CA ALA A 76 -11.54 9.67 9.23
C ALA A 76 -10.65 10.82 9.75
N LYS A 77 -11.01 11.44 10.88
CA LYS A 77 -10.19 12.51 11.47
C LYS A 77 -8.87 11.96 12.01
N ALA A 78 -8.90 10.78 12.63
CA ALA A 78 -7.69 10.06 12.97
C ALA A 78 -7.87 8.55 12.80
N VAL A 79 -6.77 7.85 12.49
CA VAL A 79 -6.71 6.39 12.53
C VAL A 79 -5.64 5.95 13.52
N PHE A 80 -6.01 5.03 14.41
CA PHE A 80 -5.09 4.43 15.37
C PHE A 80 -4.59 3.08 14.83
N ILE A 81 -3.28 2.88 14.82
CA ILE A 81 -2.64 1.64 14.37
C ILE A 81 -2.02 0.90 15.56
N ALA A 82 -2.26 -0.42 15.65
CA ALA A 82 -1.70 -1.29 16.69
C ALA A 82 -1.05 -2.54 16.06
N GLY A 83 -0.24 -3.29 16.82
CA GLY A 83 0.48 -4.46 16.30
C GLY A 83 -0.46 -5.59 15.87
N SER A 84 -1.14 -6.21 16.82
CA SER A 84 -2.08 -7.32 16.58
C SER A 84 -3.21 -7.30 17.63
N PRO A 85 -4.40 -7.78 17.28
CA PRO A 85 -5.51 -7.91 18.23
C PRO A 85 -5.25 -9.07 19.20
N ASN A 86 -5.89 -9.03 20.37
CA ASN A 86 -5.97 -10.16 21.28
C ASN A 86 -7.26 -10.98 21.09
N ARG A 87 -7.39 -12.09 21.84
CA ARG A 87 -8.53 -13.01 21.76
C ARG A 87 -9.88 -12.35 22.07
N ILE A 88 -9.91 -11.41 23.01
CA ILE A 88 -11.13 -10.70 23.42
C ILE A 88 -11.56 -9.74 22.31
N GLU A 89 -10.61 -9.03 21.70
CA GLU A 89 -10.85 -8.11 20.59
C GLU A 89 -11.43 -8.84 19.37
N VAL A 90 -10.79 -9.95 18.96
CA VAL A 90 -11.28 -10.79 17.85
C VAL A 90 -12.65 -11.38 18.17
N SER A 91 -12.83 -11.97 19.36
CA SER A 91 -14.12 -12.57 19.74
C SER A 91 -15.27 -11.58 19.77
N ARG A 92 -14.99 -10.30 20.06
CA ARG A 92 -16.01 -9.24 20.11
C ARG A 92 -16.10 -8.44 18.81
N GLY A 93 -15.16 -8.60 17.88
CA GLY A 93 -15.06 -7.78 16.67
C GLY A 93 -14.81 -6.30 16.97
N VAL A 94 -14.24 -5.96 18.12
CA VAL A 94 -14.09 -4.58 18.59
C VAL A 94 -12.65 -4.32 19.07
N PRO A 95 -11.95 -3.29 18.54
CA PRO A 95 -10.62 -2.92 18.98
C PRO A 95 -10.61 -2.50 20.45
N LEU A 96 -9.54 -2.91 21.13
CA LEU A 96 -9.27 -2.64 22.54
C LEU A 96 -10.37 -3.13 23.50
N ALA A 97 -11.24 -4.05 23.06
CA ALA A 97 -12.45 -4.42 23.78
C ALA A 97 -12.23 -4.71 25.27
N GLY A 98 -13.08 -4.11 26.12
CA GLY A 98 -12.99 -4.19 27.58
C GLY A 98 -12.40 -2.92 28.19
N GLU A 99 -11.59 -3.09 29.23
CA GLU A 99 -10.99 -2.00 30.01
C GLU A 99 -10.11 -1.09 29.16
N GLY A 100 -9.37 -1.65 28.20
CA GLY A 100 -8.49 -0.91 27.29
C GLY A 100 -9.25 0.13 26.48
N ARG A 101 -10.43 -0.23 26.00
CA ARG A 101 -11.33 0.66 25.25
C ARG A 101 -11.92 1.76 26.11
N ARG A 102 -12.23 1.48 27.38
CA ARG A 102 -12.69 2.52 28.31
C ARG A 102 -11.58 3.55 28.56
N LEU A 103 -10.35 3.09 28.82
CA LEU A 103 -9.19 3.97 28.98
C LEU A 103 -8.93 4.76 27.69
N PHE A 104 -8.96 4.11 26.53
CA PHE A 104 -8.78 4.76 25.24
C PHE A 104 -9.81 5.88 25.01
N ARG A 105 -11.09 5.62 25.25
CA ARG A 105 -12.14 6.64 25.14
C ARG A 105 -11.93 7.79 26.12
N LYS A 106 -11.77 7.49 27.41
CA LYS A 106 -11.72 8.50 28.48
C LYS A 106 -10.44 9.32 28.50
N SER A 107 -9.31 8.69 28.21
CA SER A 107 -7.99 9.30 28.37
C SER A 107 -7.42 9.81 27.05
N ILE A 108 -7.91 9.34 25.89
CA ILE A 108 -7.37 9.73 24.58
C ILE A 108 -8.44 10.43 23.73
N LEU A 109 -9.56 9.77 23.43
CA LEU A 109 -10.55 10.33 22.50
C LEU A 109 -11.28 11.57 23.05
N GLU A 110 -11.86 11.46 24.24
CA GLU A 110 -12.63 12.56 24.86
C GLU A 110 -11.78 13.83 25.06
N PRO A 111 -10.55 13.77 25.62
CA PRO A 111 -9.75 14.99 25.81
C PRO A 111 -9.15 15.53 24.50
N ALA A 112 -8.97 14.68 23.48
CA ALA A 112 -8.62 15.12 22.13
C ALA A 112 -9.79 15.80 21.39
N GLY A 113 -11.02 15.66 21.89
CA GLY A 113 -12.23 16.13 21.21
C GLY A 113 -12.50 15.32 19.94
N LEU A 114 -12.16 14.03 19.94
CA LEU A 114 -12.26 13.16 18.77
C LEU A 114 -13.45 12.18 18.96
N PRO A 115 -14.54 12.34 18.18
CA PRO A 115 -15.65 11.39 18.20
C PRO A 115 -15.23 10.03 17.66
N GLU A 116 -15.85 8.97 18.17
CA GLU A 116 -15.49 7.60 17.82
C GLU A 116 -15.88 7.23 16.40
N GLU A 117 -17.02 7.75 15.93
CA GLU A 117 -17.52 7.61 14.55
C GLU A 117 -16.66 8.36 13.50
N GLU A 118 -15.76 9.23 13.97
CA GLU A 118 -14.75 9.91 13.15
C GLU A 118 -13.35 9.34 13.36
N THR A 119 -13.25 8.26 14.15
CA THR A 119 -12.01 7.58 14.49
C THR A 119 -11.94 6.22 13.79
N GLY A 120 -10.86 5.97 13.08
CA GLY A 120 -10.53 4.64 12.57
C GLY A 120 -9.56 3.89 13.48
N PHE A 121 -9.53 2.57 13.29
CA PHE A 121 -8.63 1.66 13.98
C PHE A 121 -8.18 0.55 13.04
N LEU A 122 -6.89 0.24 13.05
CA LEU A 122 -6.27 -0.74 12.17
C LEU A 122 -5.19 -1.54 12.93
N TYR A 123 -5.02 -2.81 12.58
CA TYR A 123 -3.89 -3.61 13.05
C TYR A 123 -2.91 -3.86 11.92
N LEU A 124 -1.61 -3.76 12.22
CA LEU A 124 -0.55 -4.10 11.28
C LEU A 124 -0.63 -5.56 10.85
N VAL A 125 -0.95 -6.44 11.80
CA VAL A 125 -1.25 -7.85 11.57
C VAL A 125 -2.63 -8.13 12.16
N PRO A 126 -3.71 -8.14 11.34
CA PRO A 126 -5.09 -8.31 11.81
C PRO A 126 -5.44 -9.76 12.15
N ARG A 127 -4.55 -10.43 12.90
CA ARG A 127 -4.72 -11.78 13.44
C ARG A 127 -4.38 -11.82 14.91
N CYS A 128 -5.12 -12.64 15.65
CA CYS A 128 -4.82 -12.86 17.06
C CYS A 128 -3.46 -13.54 17.21
N LEU A 129 -2.52 -12.86 17.87
CA LEU A 129 -1.21 -13.41 18.22
C LEU A 129 -1.05 -13.47 19.74
N ASN A 130 -0.32 -14.48 20.22
CA ASN A 130 0.03 -14.60 21.65
C ASN A 130 1.29 -13.77 22.02
N ARG A 131 1.84 -13.01 21.08
CA ARG A 131 3.02 -12.16 21.20
C ARG A 131 2.87 -10.94 20.27
N GLU A 132 3.74 -9.95 20.43
CA GLU A 132 3.87 -8.91 19.40
C GLU A 132 4.26 -9.51 18.04
N PRO A 133 3.73 -8.98 16.93
CA PRO A 133 4.12 -9.40 15.60
C PRO A 133 5.60 -9.10 15.35
N ASN A 134 6.28 -9.95 14.60
CA ASN A 134 7.67 -9.71 14.20
C ASN A 134 7.72 -8.96 12.84
N ALA A 135 8.90 -8.45 12.48
CA ALA A 135 9.09 -7.68 11.25
C ALA A 135 8.64 -8.43 9.98
N TYR A 136 8.93 -9.73 9.87
CA TYR A 136 8.51 -10.55 8.72
C TYR A 136 6.99 -10.63 8.59
N GLU A 137 6.28 -10.79 9.70
CA GLU A 137 4.81 -10.79 9.71
C GLU A 137 4.26 -9.43 9.34
N ILE A 138 4.84 -8.34 9.87
CA ILE A 138 4.40 -6.99 9.54
C ILE A 138 4.66 -6.68 8.06
N ASP A 139 5.82 -7.01 7.52
CA ASP A 139 6.17 -6.80 6.10
C ASP A 139 5.24 -7.53 5.15
N ALA A 140 4.82 -8.75 5.51
CA ALA A 140 3.85 -9.52 4.72
C ALA A 140 2.47 -8.82 4.64
N TRP A 141 2.06 -8.16 5.73
CA TRP A 141 0.78 -7.46 5.84
C TRP A 141 0.83 -5.98 5.45
N ARG A 142 2.02 -5.37 5.39
CA ARG A 142 2.23 -3.95 5.07
C ARG A 142 1.46 -3.47 3.83
N PRO A 143 1.40 -4.21 2.70
CA PRO A 143 0.61 -3.78 1.53
C PRO A 143 -0.89 -3.65 1.82
N TRP A 144 -1.46 -4.56 2.61
CA TRP A 144 -2.85 -4.51 3.02
C TRP A 144 -3.10 -3.35 3.97
N THR A 145 -2.21 -3.14 4.95
CA THR A 145 -2.30 -2.02 5.92
C THR A 145 -2.29 -0.68 5.21
N LEU A 146 -1.39 -0.48 4.25
CA LEU A 146 -1.32 0.75 3.44
C LEU A 146 -2.60 0.96 2.63
N GLN A 147 -3.16 -0.10 2.04
CA GLN A 147 -4.43 -0.01 1.32
C GLN A 147 -5.60 0.41 2.25
N GLN A 148 -5.63 -0.09 3.49
CA GLN A 148 -6.66 0.32 4.45
C GLN A 148 -6.51 1.80 4.83
N LEU A 149 -5.29 2.26 5.09
CA LEU A 149 -5.02 3.68 5.37
C LEU A 149 -5.43 4.57 4.19
N GLN A 150 -5.14 4.14 2.96
CA GLN A 150 -5.58 4.85 1.74
C GLN A 150 -7.10 4.93 1.64
N THR A 151 -7.80 3.82 1.94
CA THR A 151 -9.27 3.77 1.89
C THR A 151 -9.90 4.67 2.96
N MET A 152 -9.30 4.75 4.14
CA MET A 152 -9.80 5.61 5.23
C MET A 152 -9.42 7.09 5.04
N ASN A 153 -8.39 7.38 4.25
CA ASN A 153 -7.85 8.72 4.00
C ASN A 153 -7.79 9.61 5.28
N PRO A 154 -7.06 9.19 6.33
CA PRO A 154 -7.12 9.88 7.60
C PRO A 154 -6.32 11.17 7.62
N ARG A 155 -6.75 12.14 8.42
CA ARG A 155 -5.98 13.39 8.63
C ARG A 155 -4.76 13.19 9.52
N VAL A 156 -4.87 12.32 10.52
CA VAL A 156 -3.81 11.99 11.47
C VAL A 156 -3.75 10.48 11.69
N VAL A 157 -2.55 9.90 11.74
CA VAL A 157 -2.31 8.52 12.15
C VAL A 157 -1.53 8.48 13.45
N VAL A 158 -2.02 7.63 14.35
CA VAL A 158 -1.50 7.47 15.70
C VAL A 158 -1.08 6.02 15.93
N ALA A 159 0.19 5.80 16.28
CA ALA A 159 0.70 4.49 16.64
C ALA A 159 0.43 4.17 18.12
N LEU A 160 -0.10 2.99 18.39
CA LEU A 160 -0.33 2.45 19.73
C LEU A 160 0.66 1.34 20.04
N GLY A 161 1.60 1.62 20.95
CA GLY A 161 2.61 0.67 21.40
C GLY A 161 3.82 0.56 20.47
N LYS A 162 4.74 -0.34 20.84
CA LYS A 162 6.07 -0.43 20.24
C LYS A 162 6.02 -0.90 18.80
N ALA A 163 5.39 -2.05 18.54
CA ALA A 163 5.29 -2.62 17.19
C ALA A 163 4.75 -1.61 16.15
N ALA A 164 3.76 -0.79 16.52
CA ALA A 164 3.21 0.23 15.62
C ALA A 164 4.10 1.47 15.48
N THR A 165 4.87 1.80 16.51
CA THR A 165 5.79 2.95 16.51
C THR A 165 6.96 2.70 15.57
N ASP A 166 7.52 1.48 15.60
CA ASP A 166 8.72 1.12 14.84
C ASP A 166 8.48 1.08 13.32
N GLU A 167 7.22 1.00 12.87
CA GLU A 167 6.86 1.05 11.44
C GLU A 167 6.91 2.45 10.85
N GLY A 168 6.92 3.49 11.69
CA GLY A 168 6.94 4.92 11.34
C GLY A 168 5.81 5.41 10.41
N LEU A 169 4.72 4.65 10.31
CA LEU A 169 3.51 5.05 9.58
C LEU A 169 2.71 6.18 10.27
N ALA A 170 3.05 6.55 11.51
CA ALA A 170 2.28 7.46 12.36
C ALA A 170 3.00 8.77 12.65
N GLN A 171 2.26 9.88 12.67
CA GLN A 171 2.79 11.19 13.08
C GLN A 171 2.93 11.31 14.60
N ILE A 172 2.10 10.55 15.32
CA ILE A 172 2.03 10.58 16.77
C ILE A 172 2.14 9.15 17.27
N THR A 173 2.92 8.96 18.33
CA THR A 173 3.02 7.68 19.04
C THR A 173 2.38 7.81 20.40
N MET A 174 1.73 6.75 20.86
CA MET A 174 1.04 6.68 22.13
C MET A 174 1.28 5.33 22.81
N PRO A 175 1.34 5.30 24.16
CA PRO A 175 1.40 4.04 24.87
C PRO A 175 0.13 3.24 24.56
N HIS A 176 0.28 1.93 24.36
CA HIS A 176 -0.87 1.07 24.10
C HIS A 176 -1.80 1.03 25.33
N PRO A 177 -3.13 1.20 25.21
CA PRO A 177 -4.04 1.23 26.37
C PRO A 177 -3.93 0.03 27.31
N HIS A 178 -3.76 -1.18 26.78
CA HIS A 178 -3.48 -2.37 27.61
C HIS A 178 -2.15 -2.30 28.38
N ALA A 179 -1.13 -1.65 27.83
CA ALA A 179 0.13 -1.46 28.53
C ALA A 179 -0.02 -0.44 29.67
N VAL A 180 -0.77 0.64 29.44
CA VAL A 180 -1.11 1.63 30.48
C VAL A 180 -1.87 0.99 31.63
N LEU A 181 -2.86 0.13 31.33
CA LEU A 181 -3.59 -0.59 32.37
C LEU A 181 -2.70 -1.52 33.20
N ARG A 182 -1.66 -2.09 32.58
CA ARG A 182 -0.77 -3.05 33.24
C ARG A 182 0.35 -2.40 34.03
N TYR A 183 0.91 -1.30 33.52
CA TYR A 183 2.14 -0.70 34.04
C TYR A 183 1.95 0.72 34.57
N GLY A 184 0.74 1.29 34.43
CA GLY A 184 0.46 2.69 34.73
C GLY A 184 0.80 3.63 33.57
N ASP A 185 0.32 4.87 33.65
CA ASP A 185 0.75 5.96 32.79
C ASP A 185 1.97 6.65 33.43
N SER A 186 3.06 6.77 32.68
CA SER A 186 4.26 7.52 33.06
C SER A 186 4.08 9.05 32.99
N GLY A 187 2.84 9.53 32.82
CA GLY A 187 2.49 10.93 32.57
C GLY A 187 2.60 11.31 31.09
N GLU A 188 2.65 10.32 30.20
CA GLU A 188 2.86 10.54 28.77
C GLU A 188 1.56 10.77 28.00
N ILE A 189 0.42 10.26 28.49
CA ILE A 189 -0.84 10.33 27.75
C ILE A 189 -1.28 11.78 27.58
N ALA A 190 -1.31 12.56 28.67
CA ALA A 190 -1.79 13.94 28.62
C ALA A 190 -1.02 14.80 27.60
N ARG A 191 0.32 14.73 27.58
CA ARG A 191 1.15 15.47 26.63
C ARG A 191 0.94 15.01 25.18
N LYS A 192 0.77 13.70 24.94
CA LYS A 192 0.56 13.14 23.60
C LYS A 192 -0.85 13.44 23.08
N VAL A 193 -1.85 13.48 23.95
CA VAL A 193 -3.22 13.89 23.62
C VAL A 193 -3.29 15.36 23.27
N LYS A 194 -2.56 16.23 23.98
CA LYS A 194 -2.42 17.64 23.59
C LYS A 194 -1.87 17.76 22.16
N ARG A 195 -0.80 17.02 21.86
CA ARG A 195 -0.18 16.99 20.51
C ARG A 195 -1.14 16.45 19.45
N LEU A 196 -1.96 15.45 19.77
CA LEU A 196 -3.01 14.94 18.88
C LEU A 196 -4.05 16.01 18.57
N LYS A 197 -4.50 16.74 19.60
CA LYS A 197 -5.45 17.84 19.42
C LYS A 197 -4.88 18.95 18.53
N GLU A 198 -3.62 19.33 18.75
CA GLU A 198 -2.91 20.31 17.91
C GLU A 198 -2.82 19.85 16.45
N ALA A 199 -2.42 18.59 16.21
CA ALA A 199 -2.33 18.03 14.86
C ALA A 199 -3.70 17.96 14.15
N LEU A 200 -4.77 17.65 14.88
CA LEU A 200 -6.13 17.63 14.34
C LEU A 200 -6.62 19.03 13.92
N VAL A 201 -6.23 20.08 14.66
CA VAL A 201 -6.56 21.48 14.33
C VAL A 201 -5.75 21.96 13.14
N GLU A 202 -4.45 21.65 13.08
CA GLU A 202 -3.59 21.97 11.94
C GLU A 202 -4.10 21.32 10.64
N ALA A 203 -4.53 20.06 10.73
CA ALA A 203 -5.12 19.35 9.60
C ALA A 203 -6.56 19.80 9.24
N GLN A 204 -7.19 20.66 10.04
CA GLN A 204 -8.49 21.29 9.72
C GLN A 204 -8.33 22.62 8.97
N ASN A 205 -7.36 23.44 9.36
CA ASN A 205 -7.19 24.81 8.85
C ASN A 205 -6.50 24.87 7.48
N THR A 206 -6.17 23.71 6.92
CA THR A 206 -5.34 23.65 5.74
C THR A 206 -5.99 22.75 4.70
N ASP A 207 -6.75 23.38 3.77
CA ASP A 207 -6.95 22.84 2.42
C ASP A 207 -5.61 22.64 1.67
N GLN A 208 -4.49 23.10 2.27
CA GLN A 208 -3.13 23.19 1.74
C GLN A 208 -2.02 22.49 2.56
N VAL A 209 -2.29 21.68 3.59
CA VAL A 209 -1.21 20.82 4.13
C VAL A 209 -1.14 19.57 3.27
N LEU A 210 -0.36 19.74 2.20
CA LEU A 210 0.59 18.74 1.72
C LEU A 210 0.95 17.80 2.86
N ASN A 211 0.38 16.60 2.82
CA ASN A 211 0.82 15.39 3.47
C ASN A 211 2.11 15.58 4.31
N THR A 212 1.98 16.01 5.57
CA THR A 212 3.03 15.84 6.60
C THR A 212 3.12 14.38 7.04
N TRP A 213 2.61 13.48 6.21
CA TRP A 213 3.16 12.16 6.07
C TRP A 213 4.56 12.32 5.50
N ASN A 214 5.57 12.06 6.30
CA ASN A 214 6.91 11.79 5.77
C ASN A 214 6.89 10.42 5.05
N LEU A 215 5.97 10.24 4.09
CA LEU A 215 6.07 9.25 3.01
C LEU A 215 7.26 9.57 2.09
N LYS A 216 7.95 10.71 2.29
CA LYS A 216 9.26 10.98 1.69
C LYS A 216 10.36 10.02 2.16
N GLU A 217 10.22 9.37 3.33
CA GLU A 217 11.24 8.45 3.86
C GLU A 217 10.76 7.00 4.01
N PHE A 218 9.47 6.74 3.83
CA PHE A 218 9.04 5.38 3.52
C PHE A 218 9.27 5.17 2.04
N PRO A 219 9.94 4.09 1.61
CA PRO A 219 9.92 3.74 0.20
C PRO A 219 8.46 3.45 -0.17
N VAL A 220 7.78 4.50 -0.65
CA VAL A 220 6.87 4.36 -1.78
C VAL A 220 7.66 3.52 -2.75
N VAL A 221 7.17 2.34 -3.04
CA VAL A 221 7.96 1.46 -3.87
C VAL A 221 8.07 2.10 -5.25
N GLY A 222 9.32 2.32 -5.66
CA GLY A 222 9.76 2.99 -6.89
C GLY A 222 10.08 4.47 -6.66
N GLU A 223 11.32 4.90 -6.91
CA GLU A 223 11.57 6.34 -7.10
C GLU A 223 10.73 6.86 -8.29
N GLU A 224 10.31 8.13 -8.23
CA GLU A 224 9.46 8.77 -9.23
C GLU A 224 10.14 8.74 -10.62
N ILE A 225 9.61 7.94 -11.54
CA ILE A 225 9.97 8.06 -12.96
C ILE A 225 9.04 9.10 -13.59
N HIS A 226 9.61 10.20 -14.05
CA HIS A 226 8.88 11.24 -14.78
C HIS A 226 8.82 10.91 -16.27
N ALA A 227 7.62 10.62 -16.74
CA ALA A 227 7.30 10.34 -18.13
C ALA A 227 6.82 11.63 -18.80
N PRO A 228 7.59 12.28 -19.69
CA PRO A 228 7.22 13.59 -20.25
C PRO A 228 5.90 13.51 -21.04
N ILE A 229 5.06 14.53 -20.88
CA ILE A 229 3.91 14.78 -21.75
C ILE A 229 4.48 15.41 -23.02
N PHE A 230 4.26 14.76 -24.15
CA PHE A 230 4.83 15.21 -25.41
C PHE A 230 3.81 15.81 -26.38
N LYS A 231 2.52 15.58 -26.12
CA LYS A 231 1.45 16.21 -26.86
C LYS A 231 0.25 16.48 -25.95
N ALA A 232 -0.31 17.68 -26.06
CA ALA A 232 -1.63 18.02 -25.55
C ALA A 232 -2.51 18.45 -26.73
N ASP A 233 -3.72 17.90 -26.80
CA ASP A 233 -4.80 18.35 -27.69
C ASP A 233 -5.74 19.21 -26.84
N GLU A 234 -5.67 20.52 -27.07
CA GLU A 234 -6.32 21.49 -26.20
C GLU A 234 -7.86 21.44 -26.31
N GLU A 235 -8.36 21.23 -27.53
CA GLU A 235 -9.79 21.22 -27.85
C GLU A 235 -10.47 19.97 -27.27
N ARG A 236 -9.79 18.82 -27.34
CA ARG A 236 -10.33 17.53 -26.90
C ARG A 236 -9.98 17.18 -25.46
N ARG A 237 -9.13 17.99 -24.81
CA ARG A 237 -8.55 17.78 -23.48
C ARG A 237 -7.81 16.45 -23.34
N LEU A 238 -7.00 16.12 -24.34
CA LEU A 238 -6.19 14.90 -24.36
C LEU A 238 -4.73 15.22 -24.09
N VAL A 239 -4.07 14.44 -23.24
CA VAL A 239 -2.63 14.47 -23.04
C VAL A 239 -2.01 13.12 -23.35
N TYR A 240 -0.87 13.15 -24.02
CA TYR A 240 -0.12 11.98 -24.44
C TYR A 240 1.27 12.00 -23.81
N GLY A 241 1.67 10.87 -23.25
CA GLY A 241 2.97 10.71 -22.60
C GLY A 241 3.58 9.34 -22.87
N VAL A 242 4.91 9.31 -22.97
CA VAL A 242 5.69 8.07 -23.01
C VAL A 242 5.92 7.64 -21.58
N ILE A 243 5.19 6.63 -21.15
CA ILE A 243 5.22 6.12 -19.77
C ILE A 243 6.47 5.28 -19.56
N ALA A 244 6.78 4.37 -20.47
CA ALA A 244 8.02 3.60 -20.42
C ALA A 244 8.66 3.50 -21.81
N GLU A 245 9.98 3.42 -21.88
CA GLU A 245 10.77 3.34 -23.12
C GLU A 245 11.90 2.32 -22.94
N SER A 246 12.19 1.57 -24.00
CA SER A 246 13.30 0.63 -24.05
C SER A 246 14.64 1.34 -23.79
N GLY A 247 15.40 0.85 -22.82
CA GLY A 247 16.66 1.46 -22.41
C GLY A 247 16.53 2.46 -21.25
N MET A 248 15.31 2.76 -20.77
CA MET A 248 15.17 3.49 -19.51
C MET A 248 15.72 2.66 -18.36
N VAL A 249 16.60 3.30 -17.60
CA VAL A 249 17.16 2.78 -16.36
C VAL A 249 16.17 3.13 -15.26
N ASP A 250 15.67 2.12 -14.55
CA ASP A 250 14.76 2.33 -13.44
C ASP A 250 15.48 2.98 -12.24
N ALA A 251 14.70 3.30 -11.21
CA ALA A 251 15.14 3.81 -9.91
C ALA A 251 16.24 2.97 -9.23
N GLN A 252 16.50 1.77 -9.72
CA GLN A 252 17.41 0.78 -9.13
C GLN A 252 18.63 0.54 -10.02
N GLY A 253 18.78 1.29 -11.12
CA GLY A 253 19.90 1.17 -12.04
C GLY A 253 19.74 0.06 -13.09
N ASP A 254 18.58 -0.60 -13.16
CA ASP A 254 18.32 -1.72 -14.08
C ASP A 254 17.60 -1.24 -15.35
N VAL A 255 18.03 -1.74 -16.51
CA VAL A 255 17.41 -1.41 -17.81
C VAL A 255 16.09 -2.17 -17.93
N MET A 256 14.97 -1.44 -18.07
CA MET A 256 13.66 -2.04 -18.27
C MET A 256 13.63 -2.85 -19.58
N ASN A 257 13.25 -4.12 -19.49
CA ASN A 257 13.12 -5.00 -20.65
C ASN A 257 11.72 -4.93 -21.27
N ALA A 258 11.60 -5.42 -22.50
CA ALA A 258 10.39 -5.31 -23.29
C ALA A 258 9.13 -5.90 -22.68
N ARG A 259 9.28 -7.07 -22.06
CA ARG A 259 8.18 -7.79 -21.45
C ARG A 259 7.66 -7.05 -20.22
N THR A 260 8.56 -6.46 -19.43
CA THR A 260 8.17 -5.64 -18.27
C THR A 260 7.33 -4.43 -18.69
N ILE A 261 7.70 -3.75 -19.77
CA ILE A 261 6.96 -2.60 -20.29
C ILE A 261 5.56 -2.99 -20.77
N GLU A 262 5.44 -4.13 -21.46
CA GLU A 262 4.16 -4.68 -21.93
C GLU A 262 3.26 -5.10 -20.76
N ASP A 263 3.81 -5.78 -19.76
CA ASP A 263 3.08 -6.19 -18.55
C ASP A 263 2.58 -4.96 -17.76
N MET A 264 3.39 -3.91 -17.63
CA MET A 264 3.00 -2.64 -17.00
C MET A 264 1.81 -1.98 -17.72
N ALA A 265 1.87 -1.91 -19.05
CA ALA A 265 0.82 -1.33 -19.86
C ALA A 265 -0.51 -2.07 -19.70
N HIS A 266 -0.46 -3.41 -19.70
CA HIS A 266 -1.63 -4.26 -19.53
C HIS A 266 -2.21 -4.18 -18.12
N ASP A 267 -1.37 -4.29 -17.07
CA ASP A 267 -1.83 -4.24 -15.68
C ASP A 267 -2.45 -2.88 -15.36
N PHE A 268 -1.90 -1.78 -15.89
CA PHE A 268 -2.49 -0.44 -15.75
C PHE A 268 -3.92 -0.38 -16.29
N MET A 269 -4.13 -0.87 -17.51
CA MET A 269 -5.44 -0.86 -18.16
C MET A 269 -6.44 -1.82 -17.51
N VAL A 270 -6.00 -2.96 -16.98
CA VAL A 270 -6.90 -3.92 -16.33
C VAL A 270 -7.28 -3.48 -14.92
N ARG A 271 -6.31 -3.00 -14.13
CA ARG A 271 -6.45 -2.91 -12.67
C ARG A 271 -6.57 -1.48 -12.15
N PHE A 272 -5.92 -0.52 -12.78
CA PHE A 272 -5.74 0.81 -12.20
C PHE A 272 -6.66 1.86 -12.85
N ARG A 273 -6.44 2.20 -14.13
CA ARG A 273 -7.24 3.19 -14.91
C ARG A 273 -7.58 4.49 -14.16
N ARG A 274 -6.78 4.87 -13.16
CA ARG A 274 -7.01 6.02 -12.29
C ARG A 274 -5.72 6.80 -12.20
N PHE A 275 -5.86 8.12 -12.16
CA PHE A 275 -4.75 9.05 -12.03
C PHE A 275 -4.88 9.80 -10.71
N ASP A 276 -3.74 10.13 -10.12
CA ASP A 276 -3.64 11.05 -9.00
C ASP A 276 -2.71 12.21 -9.37
N GLU A 277 -2.74 13.25 -8.56
CA GLU A 277 -1.89 14.42 -8.77
C GLU A 277 -0.57 14.23 -7.99
N ARG A 278 0.52 13.85 -8.67
CA ARG A 278 1.85 13.69 -8.05
C ARG A 278 1.88 12.73 -6.85
N HIS A 279 1.19 11.60 -6.93
CA HIS A 279 1.13 10.62 -5.83
C HIS A 279 0.67 11.25 -4.50
N ASN A 280 -0.09 12.34 -4.57
CA ASN A 280 -0.75 12.92 -3.39
C ASN A 280 -2.04 12.17 -3.03
N TRP A 281 -2.36 11.12 -3.80
CA TRP A 281 -3.49 10.22 -3.63
C TRP A 281 -4.86 10.91 -3.69
N LYS A 282 -4.92 12.15 -4.21
CA LYS A 282 -6.18 12.80 -4.57
C LYS A 282 -6.57 12.32 -5.97
N PRO A 283 -7.73 11.64 -6.12
CA PRO A 283 -8.17 11.18 -7.42
C PRO A 283 -8.37 12.38 -8.35
N VAL A 284 -7.73 12.31 -9.51
CA VAL A 284 -7.98 13.25 -10.61
C VAL A 284 -9.04 12.63 -11.49
N GLU A 285 -10.05 13.43 -11.86
CA GLU A 285 -11.02 13.02 -12.87
C GLU A 285 -10.34 13.02 -14.24
N ALA A 286 -9.66 11.93 -14.53
CA ALA A 286 -8.99 11.66 -15.80
C ALA A 286 -9.08 10.17 -16.10
N LEU A 287 -9.22 9.82 -17.38
CA LEU A 287 -9.37 8.43 -17.81
C LEU A 287 -8.44 8.13 -18.98
N PRO A 288 -7.83 6.94 -19.02
CA PRO A 288 -7.08 6.53 -20.19
C PRO A 288 -8.08 6.26 -21.32
N VAL A 289 -7.86 6.91 -22.45
CA VAL A 289 -8.67 6.68 -23.66
C VAL A 289 -7.92 5.86 -24.69
N GLU A 290 -6.58 5.89 -24.66
CA GLU A 290 -5.69 5.22 -25.61
C GLU A 290 -4.46 4.66 -24.85
N SER A 291 -3.98 3.48 -25.23
CA SER A 291 -2.79 2.84 -24.65
C SER A 291 -2.11 1.98 -25.71
N TRP A 292 -0.83 2.21 -25.98
CA TRP A 292 -0.07 1.54 -27.03
C TRP A 292 1.27 1.00 -26.53
N VAL A 293 1.63 -0.18 -27.01
CA VAL A 293 2.98 -0.74 -26.90
C VAL A 293 3.47 -1.05 -28.31
N PHE A 294 4.51 -0.36 -28.77
CA PHE A 294 5.03 -0.50 -30.13
C PHE A 294 6.10 -1.60 -30.20
N ARG A 295 6.12 -2.40 -31.27
CA ARG A 295 7.13 -3.46 -31.49
C ARG A 295 8.33 -2.98 -32.31
N GLU A 296 8.18 -1.86 -33.00
CA GLU A 296 9.18 -1.21 -33.84
C GLU A 296 9.17 0.30 -33.57
N ASP A 297 10.19 1.01 -34.04
CA ASP A 297 10.25 2.47 -33.94
C ASP A 297 9.11 3.07 -34.78
N VAL A 298 8.32 3.96 -34.19
CA VAL A 298 7.19 4.60 -34.87
C VAL A 298 7.25 6.11 -34.69
N THR A 299 6.74 6.84 -35.68
CA THR A 299 6.49 8.28 -35.50
C THR A 299 5.03 8.48 -35.09
N LEU A 300 4.81 8.95 -33.87
CA LEU A 300 3.48 9.25 -33.34
C LEU A 300 3.38 10.76 -33.07
N PHE A 301 2.39 11.43 -33.68
CA PHE A 301 2.20 12.89 -33.57
C PHE A 301 3.45 13.73 -33.90
N GLY A 302 4.31 13.25 -34.80
CA GLY A 302 5.56 13.92 -35.20
C GLY A 302 6.74 13.66 -34.26
N GLN A 303 6.57 12.87 -33.21
CA GLN A 303 7.67 12.42 -32.35
C GLN A 303 8.07 10.98 -32.67
N LEU A 304 9.38 10.75 -32.73
CA LEU A 304 9.94 9.39 -32.80
C LEU A 304 9.76 8.70 -31.44
N ILE A 305 8.99 7.62 -31.43
CA ILE A 305 8.79 6.72 -30.31
C ILE A 305 9.59 5.45 -30.61
N LYS A 306 10.53 5.10 -29.74
CA LYS A 306 11.32 3.87 -29.94
C LYS A 306 10.47 2.62 -29.77
N ALA A 307 10.88 1.55 -30.43
CA ALA A 307 10.38 0.21 -30.23
C ALA A 307 10.35 -0.11 -28.74
N VAL A 308 9.30 -0.82 -28.31
CA VAL A 308 9.12 -1.26 -26.94
C VAL A 308 9.00 -0.07 -25.98
N SER A 309 8.19 0.90 -26.39
CA SER A 309 7.74 1.99 -25.53
C SER A 309 6.25 1.84 -25.26
N TRP A 310 5.85 2.12 -24.02
CA TRP A 310 4.46 2.26 -23.64
C TRP A 310 4.06 3.73 -23.67
N VAL A 311 3.09 4.04 -24.53
CA VAL A 311 2.48 5.37 -24.65
C VAL A 311 1.04 5.31 -24.19
N ILE A 312 0.59 6.33 -23.46
CA ILE A 312 -0.80 6.45 -23.04
C ILE A 312 -1.39 7.80 -23.46
N GLY A 313 -2.64 7.77 -23.87
CA GLY A 313 -3.49 8.94 -24.11
C GLY A 313 -4.54 9.05 -23.01
N VAL A 314 -4.60 10.20 -22.35
CA VAL A 314 -5.46 10.43 -21.19
C VAL A 314 -6.36 11.62 -21.44
N LYS A 315 -7.66 11.43 -21.20
CA LYS A 315 -8.64 12.51 -21.20
C LYS A 315 -8.75 13.10 -19.81
N VAL A 316 -8.56 14.41 -19.69
CA VAL A 316 -8.60 15.13 -18.41
C VAL A 316 -9.92 15.89 -18.31
N PHE A 317 -10.73 15.53 -17.31
CA PHE A 317 -12.01 16.18 -17.01
C PHE A 317 -11.85 17.26 -15.92
N ASP A 318 -10.91 17.07 -14.97
CA ASP A 318 -10.63 18.04 -13.90
C ASP A 318 -10.00 19.34 -14.47
N ASP A 319 -10.77 20.44 -14.42
CA ASP A 319 -10.36 21.77 -14.91
C ASP A 319 -9.09 22.28 -14.23
N ARG A 320 -8.88 21.99 -12.93
CA ARG A 320 -7.72 22.47 -12.19
C ARG A 320 -6.44 21.81 -12.70
N ILE A 321 -6.52 20.50 -12.98
CA ILE A 321 -5.40 19.73 -13.54
C ILE A 321 -5.15 20.16 -14.98
N TRP A 322 -6.22 20.38 -15.74
CA TRP A 322 -6.15 20.86 -17.11
C TRP A 322 -5.42 22.21 -17.22
N GLN A 323 -5.72 23.17 -16.35
CA GLN A 323 -5.01 24.46 -16.31
C GLN A 323 -3.52 24.30 -15.96
N LYS A 324 -3.15 23.31 -15.14
CA LYS A 324 -1.75 23.00 -14.80
C LYS A 324 -1.00 22.35 -15.97
N VAL A 325 -1.68 21.58 -16.80
CA VAL A 325 -1.14 21.06 -18.07
C VAL A 325 -0.92 22.20 -19.05
N LEU A 326 -1.94 23.06 -19.28
CA LEU A 326 -1.85 24.19 -20.23
C LEU A 326 -0.77 25.21 -19.85
N SER A 327 -0.63 25.49 -18.55
CA SER A 327 0.42 26.39 -18.04
C SER A 327 1.83 25.78 -18.07
N GLY A 328 1.97 24.51 -18.45
CA GLY A 328 3.25 23.80 -18.46
C GLY A 328 3.80 23.50 -17.06
N LEU A 329 2.98 23.65 -16.01
CA LEU A 329 3.33 23.27 -14.64
C LEU A 329 3.44 21.74 -14.51
N TYR A 330 2.57 21.01 -15.22
CA TYR A 330 2.64 19.56 -15.38
C TYR A 330 3.21 19.21 -16.75
N LYS A 331 4.47 18.77 -16.72
CA LYS A 331 5.27 18.42 -17.91
C LYS A 331 5.36 16.93 -18.16
N GLY A 332 4.76 16.11 -17.30
CA GLY A 332 4.91 14.66 -17.34
C GLY A 332 3.92 13.93 -16.45
N PHE A 333 3.69 12.66 -16.77
CA PHE A 333 3.09 11.67 -15.89
C PHE A 333 4.12 11.18 -14.86
N SER A 334 3.64 10.73 -13.71
CA SER A 334 4.47 10.11 -12.66
C SER A 334 4.07 8.65 -12.51
N ILE A 335 5.05 7.75 -12.46
CA ILE A 335 4.82 6.30 -12.42
C ILE A 335 5.27 5.77 -11.06
N GLY A 336 4.32 5.24 -10.29
CA GLY A 336 4.60 4.47 -9.08
C GLY A 336 4.50 2.96 -9.35
N GLY A 337 5.45 2.16 -8.86
CA GLY A 337 5.48 0.72 -9.14
C GLY A 337 6.44 -0.10 -8.26
N LYS A 338 6.09 -1.36 -7.98
CA LYS A 338 6.94 -2.33 -7.24
C LYS A 338 7.82 -3.16 -8.17
N GLY A 339 9.15 -3.00 -8.09
CA GLY A 339 10.16 -3.89 -8.68
C GLY A 339 10.95 -4.65 -7.60
N VAL A 340 11.29 -5.92 -7.83
CA VAL A 340 12.17 -6.73 -6.95
C VAL A 340 13.37 -7.20 -7.77
N ARG A 341 14.58 -6.83 -7.33
CA ARG A 341 15.85 -7.21 -7.96
C ARG A 341 16.08 -8.73 -7.86
N ILE A 342 16.34 -9.38 -8.99
CA ILE A 342 16.83 -10.77 -9.04
C ILE A 342 18.29 -10.70 -9.50
N PRO A 343 19.28 -11.06 -8.66
CA PRO A 343 20.69 -11.02 -9.04
C PRO A 343 20.95 -11.90 -10.27
N ARG A 344 21.52 -11.32 -11.33
CA ARG A 344 22.07 -12.10 -12.45
C ARG A 344 23.39 -12.73 -12.01
N VAL A 345 23.38 -14.03 -11.77
CA VAL A 345 24.61 -14.83 -11.68
C VAL A 345 25.21 -14.89 -13.09
N ARG A 346 26.34 -14.21 -13.30
CA ARG A 346 27.18 -14.45 -14.48
C ARG A 346 27.99 -15.71 -14.21
N PHE A 347 27.80 -16.74 -15.03
CA PHE A 347 28.74 -17.85 -15.09
C PHE A 347 29.97 -17.34 -15.86
N ALA A 348 31.13 -17.36 -15.19
CA ALA A 348 32.44 -17.18 -15.82
C ALA A 348 32.85 -18.46 -16.55
#